data_AF-A0A6C2DT77-F1
#
_entry.id   AF-A0A6C2DT77-F1
#
_cell.length_a   1.000
_cell.length_b   1.000
_cell.length_c   1.000
_cell.angle_alpha   90.00
_cell.angle_beta   90.00
_cell.angle_gamma   90.00
#
_symmetry.space_group_name_H-M   'P 1'
#
loop_
_entity.id
_entity.type
_entity.pdbx_description
1 polymer ?
#
loop_
_entity_poly.entity_id
_entity_poly.type
_entity_poly.pdbx_seq_one_letter_code
_entity_poly.pdbx_strand_id
1 'polypeptide(L)' 'MYDKSKELRCLKLELHDRYEVSKIGIFGSVARNEANENSDVDIV' A
#
# COMPACT_ATOMS: atom_id res chain seq x y z
N MET A 1 1.42 -10.91 -12.95
CA MET A 1 1.26 -9.49 -12.58
C MET A 1 1.54 -9.37 -11.09
N TYR A 2 2.56 -8.60 -10.72
CA TYR A 2 2.87 -8.30 -9.32
C TYR A 2 1.89 -7.21 -8.85
N ASP A 3 1.14 -7.47 -7.78
CA ASP A 3 0.08 -6.58 -7.28
C ASP A 3 0.43 -6.08 -5.88
N LYS A 4 1.14 -4.95 -5.83
CA LYS A 4 1.61 -4.30 -4.59
C LYS A 4 0.47 -3.92 -3.64
N SER A 5 -0.76 -3.76 -4.16
CA SER A 5 -1.92 -3.44 -3.33
C SER A 5 -2.37 -4.59 -2.43
N LYS A 6 -2.04 -5.84 -2.80
CA LYS A 6 -2.34 -7.03 -1.98
C LYS A 6 -1.44 -7.12 -0.75
N GLU A 7 -0.16 -6.80 -0.88
CA GLU A 7 0.79 -6.80 0.24
C GLU A 7 0.37 -5.77 1.31
N LEU A 8 -0.05 -4.58 0.87
CA LEU A 8 -0.59 -3.54 1.74
C LEU A 8 -1.84 -3.99 2.53
N ARG A 9 -2.69 -4.83 1.94
CA ARG A 9 -3.87 -5.35 2.65
C ARG A 9 -3.50 -6.26 3.82
N CYS A 10 -2.48 -7.11 3.65
CA CYS A 10 -1.99 -7.95 4.73
C CYS A 10 -1.34 -7.09 5.83
N LEU A 11 -0.53 -6.10 5.43
CA LEU A 11 0.14 -5.20 6.35
C LEU A 11 -0.83 -4.32 7.14
N LYS A 12 -2.00 -3.98 6.57
CA LYS A 12 -3.02 -3.16 7.25
C LYS A 12 -3.46 -3.75 8.60
N LEU A 13 -3.61 -5.06 8.71
CA LEU A 13 -4.00 -5.71 9.97
C LEU A 13 -2.91 -5.52 11.03
N GLU A 14 -1.66 -5.77 10.66
CA GLU A 14 -0.51 -5.61 11.54
C GLU A 14 -0.30 -4.14 11.97
N LEU A 15 -0.55 -3.18 11.07
CA LEU A 15 -0.47 -1.76 11.37
C LEU A 15 -1.61 -1.30 12.28
N HIS A 16 -2.81 -1.86 12.11
CA HIS A 16 -3.93 -1.60 13.01
C HIS A 16 -3.62 -2.10 14.42
N ASP A 17 -3.15 -3.34 14.56
CA ASP A 17 -2.92 -3.96 15.86
C ASP A 17 -1.75 -3.29 16.62
N ARG A 18 -0.70 -2.86 15.91
CA ARG A 18 0.49 -2.26 16.55
C ARG A 18 0.40 -0.76 16.77
N TYR A 19 -0.30 -0.05 15.90
CA TYR A 19 -0.25 1.42 15.83
C TYR A 19 -1.63 2.07 15.71
N GLU A 20 -2.71 1.31 15.82
CA GLU A 20 -4.09 1.78 15.73
C GLU A 20 -4.42 2.48 14.39
N VAL A 21 -3.69 2.14 13.32
CA VAL A 21 -3.94 2.66 11.98
C VAL A 21 -5.34 2.22 11.53
N SER A 22 -6.24 3.18 11.34
CA SER A 22 -7.64 2.91 10.96
C SER A 22 -7.84 2.89 9.45
N LYS A 23 -7.05 3.66 8.71
CA LYS A 23 -7.12 3.81 7.25
C LYS A 23 -5.71 3.98 6.69
N ILE A 24 -5.54 3.53 5.45
CA ILE A 24 -4.32 3.72 4.66
C ILE A 24 -4.78 4.25 3.31
N GLY A 25 -4.26 5.41 2.92
CA GLY A 25 -4.39 5.94 1.56
C GLY A 25 -3.21 5.50 0.70
N ILE A 26 -3.44 5.19 -0.58
CA ILE A 26 -2.37 4.89 -1.55
C ILE A 26 -2.21 6.09 -2.47
N PHE A 27 -0.97 6.48 -2.73
CA PHE A 27 -0.61 7.59 -3.60
C PHE A 27 0.42 7.17 -4.65
N GLY A 28 0.93 8.16 -5.39
CA GLY A 28 2.02 7.95 -6.34
C GLY A 28 1.60 7.17 -7.57
N SER A 29 2.59 6.50 -8.18
CA SER A 29 2.42 5.77 -9.45
C SER A 29 1.42 4.61 -9.33
N VAL A 30 1.30 3.99 -8.15
CA VAL A 30 0.31 2.94 -7.90
C VAL A 30 -1.11 3.48 -8.01
N ALA A 31 -1.40 4.62 -7.39
CA ALA A 31 -2.72 5.26 -7.46
C ALA A 31 -3.07 5.75 -8.88
N ARG A 32 -2.07 6.12 -9.69
CA ARG A 32 -2.25 6.54 -11.09
C ARG A 32 -2.20 5.41 -12.11
N ASN A 33 -2.03 4.16 -11.67
CA ASN A 33 -1.87 3.00 -12.54
C ASN A 33 -0.66 3.10 -13.50
N GLU A 34 0.41 3.75 -13.04
CA GLU A 34 1.68 3.97 -13.75
C GLU A 34 2.84 3.17 -13.13
N ALA A 35 2.57 2.41 -12.06
CA ALA A 35 3.61 1.64 -11.36
C ALA A 35 4.14 0.49 -12.22
N ASN A 36 5.47 0.32 -12.21
CA ASN A 36 6.20 -0.79 -12.80
C ASN A 36 6.92 -1.62 -11.71
N GLU A 37 7.68 -2.63 -12.10
CA GLU A 37 8.39 -3.53 -11.18
C GLU A 37 9.35 -2.80 -10.22
N ASN A 38 9.90 -1.66 -10.63
CA ASN A 38 10.87 -0.87 -9.87
C ASN A 38 10.22 0.31 -9.10
N SER A 39 8.90 0.45 -9.17
CA SER A 39 8.19 1.56 -8.50
C SER A 39 7.98 1.28 -7.03
N ASP A 40 8.15 2.26 -6.17
CA ASP A 40 7.80 2.14 -4.75
C ASP A 40 6.28 2.29 -4.50
N VAL A 41 5.87 2.22 -3.24
CA VAL A 41 4.48 2.36 -2.80
C VAL A 41 4.38 3.47 -1.76
N ASP A 42 3.73 4.56 -2.13
CA ASP A 42 3.52 5.71 -1.25
C ASP A 42 2.21 5.58 -0.47
N ILE A 43 2.24 5.74 0.86
CA ILE A 43 1.06 5.66 1.74
C ILE A 43 0.94 6.81 2.74
N VAL A 44 -0.30 7.12 3.16
CA VAL A 44 -0.64 8.02 4.29
C VAL A 44 -1.62 7.37 5.26
#